data_AF-A0A951AXZ9-F1
#
_entry.id   AF-A0A951AXZ9-F1
#
_cell.length_a   1.000
_cell.length_b   1.000
_cell.length_c   1.000
_cell.angle_alpha   90.00
_cell.angle_beta   90.00
_cell.angle_gamma   90.00
#
_symmetry.space_group_name_H-M   'P 1'
#
loop_
_entity.id
_entity.type
_entity.pdbx_description
1 polymer ?
#
loop_
_entity_poly.entity_id
_entity_poly.type
_entity_poly.pdbx_seq_one_letter_code
_entity_poly.pdbx_strand_id
1 'polypeptide(L)'
;GTMARLPDLVAFAQRFNLKLGTIADLIAYRRRTERLVRKVEEGVIRGAAGGDWRVIVYANTVEYAEHAVLVKGDIRTGEPVLVRMHAGDLLEDLTGGAHAVSLRKSMEMINRAGAGVVVIIREQRPTALSERVRKLAGAARPQHELRDYGIGAQILLDLGIRDMILLSNTRRTIIGMEGYGLRIVDQQRIGDD
;
A
#
# COMPACT_ATOMS: atom_id res chain seq x y z
N GLY A 1 15.50 -30.11 -28.02
CA GLY A 1 15.02 -28.78 -28.45
C GLY A 1 14.91 -27.88 -27.23
N THR A 2 15.19 -26.59 -27.39
CA THR A 2 15.06 -25.58 -26.30
C THR A 2 13.69 -24.93 -26.35
N MET A 3 13.19 -24.48 -25.19
CA MET A 3 11.95 -23.70 -25.11
C MET A 3 12.10 -22.35 -25.83
N ALA A 4 11.08 -21.96 -26.59
CA ALA A 4 11.00 -20.67 -27.28
C ALA A 4 11.11 -19.49 -26.29
N ARG A 5 11.82 -18.43 -26.69
CA ARG A 5 11.96 -17.18 -25.94
C ARG A 5 11.06 -16.10 -26.50
N LEU A 6 10.98 -14.95 -25.82
CA LEU A 6 10.09 -13.86 -26.20
C LEU A 6 10.20 -13.44 -27.69
N PRO A 7 11.40 -13.33 -28.30
CA PRO A 7 11.52 -13.02 -29.73
C PRO A 7 10.88 -14.08 -30.63
N ASP A 8 11.08 -15.36 -30.32
CA ASP A 8 10.49 -16.48 -31.06
C ASP A 8 8.95 -16.48 -30.93
N LEU A 9 8.44 -16.18 -29.72
CA LEU A 9 7.02 -16.10 -29.43
C LEU A 9 6.34 -14.93 -30.15
N VAL A 10 7.01 -13.78 -30.29
CA VAL A 10 6.50 -12.63 -31.05
C VAL A 10 6.35 -12.99 -32.53
N ALA A 11 7.38 -13.58 -33.14
CA ALA A 11 7.33 -14.00 -34.54
C ALA A 11 6.26 -15.08 -34.79
N PHE A 12 6.13 -16.03 -33.87
CA PHE A 12 5.10 -17.07 -33.93
C PHE A 12 3.69 -16.47 -33.80
N ALA A 13 3.47 -15.59 -32.82
CA ALA A 13 2.18 -14.96 -32.61
C ALA A 13 1.73 -14.15 -33.83
N GLN A 14 2.64 -13.40 -34.47
CA GLN A 14 2.35 -12.67 -35.72
C GLN A 14 1.99 -13.62 -36.86
N ARG A 15 2.76 -14.70 -37.06
CA ARG A 15 2.53 -15.68 -38.12
C ARG A 15 1.15 -16.34 -38.04
N PHE A 16 0.67 -16.62 -36.83
CA PHE A 16 -0.58 -17.32 -36.59
C PHE A 16 -1.73 -16.41 -36.12
N ASN A 17 -1.53 -15.09 -36.18
CA ASN A 17 -2.50 -14.07 -35.75
C ASN A 17 -3.02 -14.31 -34.31
N LEU A 18 -2.11 -14.62 -33.40
CA LEU A 18 -2.39 -14.81 -31.98
C LEU A 18 -2.06 -13.54 -31.20
N LYS A 19 -2.83 -13.28 -30.14
CA LYS A 19 -2.52 -12.20 -29.20
C LYS A 19 -1.41 -12.65 -28.24
N LEU A 20 -0.45 -11.76 -27.99
CA LEU A 20 0.63 -11.96 -27.03
C LEU A 20 0.54 -10.89 -25.94
N GLY A 21 0.72 -11.29 -24.68
CA GLY A 21 0.73 -10.38 -23.53
C GLY A 21 1.56 -10.97 -22.40
N THR A 22 1.98 -10.13 -21.45
CA THR A 22 2.81 -10.56 -20.32
C THR A 22 1.97 -10.82 -19.07
N ILE A 23 2.47 -11.65 -18.15
CA ILE A 23 1.86 -11.82 -16.82
C ILE A 23 1.81 -10.47 -16.07
N ALA A 24 2.82 -9.63 -16.24
CA ALA A 24 2.86 -8.29 -15.65
C ALA A 24 1.71 -7.40 -16.17
N ASP A 25 1.45 -7.43 -17.48
CA ASP A 25 0.33 -6.69 -18.09
C ASP A 25 -1.02 -7.21 -17.64
N LEU A 26 -1.18 -8.54 -17.52
CA LEU A 26 -2.39 -9.14 -17.00
C LEU A 26 -2.64 -8.75 -15.53
N ILE A 27 -1.61 -8.78 -14.69
CA ILE A 27 -1.69 -8.32 -13.30
C ILE A 27 -2.08 -6.84 -13.26
N ALA A 28 -1.45 -5.98 -14.06
CA ALA A 28 -1.77 -4.55 -14.12
C ALA A 28 -3.19 -4.28 -14.65
N TYR A 29 -3.65 -5.04 -15.65
CA TYR A 29 -5.01 -4.95 -16.18
C TYR A 29 -6.03 -5.32 -15.11
N ARG A 30 -5.93 -6.50 -14.50
CA ARG A 30 -6.84 -6.96 -13.44
C ARG A 30 -6.86 -5.98 -12.27
N ARG A 31 -5.70 -5.49 -11.86
CA ARG A 31 -5.55 -4.47 -10.81
C ARG A 31 -6.32 -3.18 -11.09
N ARG A 32 -6.39 -2.75 -12.36
CA ARG A 32 -7.16 -1.57 -12.80
C ARG A 32 -8.66 -1.83 -12.93
N THR A 33 -9.05 -3.03 -13.38
CA THR A 33 -10.44 -3.32 -13.74
C THR A 33 -11.23 -4.00 -12.63
N GLU A 34 -10.57 -4.72 -11.73
CA GLU A 34 -11.21 -5.44 -10.64
C GLU A 34 -11.09 -4.63 -9.33
N ARG A 35 -12.22 -4.47 -8.65
CA ARG A 35 -12.25 -3.91 -7.30
C ARG A 35 -12.02 -5.04 -6.30
N LEU A 36 -10.84 -5.02 -5.67
CA LEU A 36 -10.38 -6.04 -4.73
C LEU A 36 -10.58 -5.64 -3.27
N VAL A 37 -11.04 -4.41 -3.02
CA VAL A 37 -11.26 -3.87 -1.69
C VAL A 37 -12.70 -3.41 -1.50
N ARG A 38 -13.24 -3.69 -0.30
CA ARG A 38 -14.55 -3.18 0.13
C ARG A 38 -14.45 -2.56 1.51
N LYS A 39 -15.13 -1.42 1.73
CA LYS A 39 -15.35 -0.88 3.08
C LYS A 39 -16.22 -1.87 3.86
N VAL A 40 -15.79 -2.20 5.08
CA VAL A 40 -16.47 -3.15 5.97
C VAL A 40 -17.10 -2.42 7.14
N GLU A 41 -16.32 -1.56 7.82
CA GLU A 41 -16.75 -0.91 9.05
C GLU A 41 -16.10 0.47 9.17
N GLU A 42 -16.69 1.36 9.97
CA GLU A 42 -16.07 2.62 10.34
C GLU A 42 -16.31 3.02 11.80
N GLY A 43 -15.41 3.83 12.34
CA GLY A 43 -15.51 4.32 13.71
C GLY A 43 -14.60 5.50 13.98
N VAL A 44 -14.36 5.77 15.26
CA VAL A 44 -13.49 6.86 15.71
C VAL A 44 -12.51 6.33 16.74
N ILE A 45 -11.23 6.60 16.51
CA ILE A 45 -10.17 6.41 17.52
C ILE A 45 -9.95 7.74 18.21
N ARG A 46 -10.02 7.75 19.55
CA ARG A 46 -9.81 8.95 20.38
C ARG A 46 -8.47 8.89 21.09
N GLY A 47 -7.82 10.03 21.24
CA GLY A 47 -6.58 10.17 22.03
C GLY A 47 -5.36 9.44 21.45
N ALA A 48 -5.39 9.07 20.17
CA ALA A 48 -4.21 8.56 19.49
C ALA A 48 -3.22 9.70 19.22
N ALA A 49 -2.01 9.35 18.74
CA ALA A 49 -1.07 10.34 18.24
C ALA A 49 -1.73 11.22 17.16
N GLY A 50 -1.57 12.53 17.26
CA GLY A 50 -2.31 13.45 16.37
C GLY A 50 -3.82 13.51 16.64
N GLY A 51 -4.28 13.17 17.85
CA GLY A 51 -5.65 13.39 18.32
C GLY A 51 -6.66 12.35 17.81
N ASP A 52 -7.87 12.82 17.51
CA ASP A 52 -8.96 11.96 17.06
C ASP A 52 -8.88 11.68 15.56
N TRP A 53 -9.21 10.43 15.19
CA TRP A 53 -9.15 9.92 13.82
C TRP A 53 -10.43 9.18 13.48
N ARG A 54 -10.96 9.43 12.27
CA ARG A 54 -11.94 8.52 11.68
C ARG A 54 -11.19 7.28 11.20
N VAL A 55 -11.59 6.10 11.65
CA VAL A 55 -11.02 4.82 11.20
C VAL A 55 -11.99 4.14 10.26
N ILE A 56 -11.47 3.58 9.16
CA ILE A 56 -12.24 2.79 8.19
C ILE A 56 -11.52 1.46 8.00
N VAL A 57 -12.27 0.36 8.06
CA VAL A 57 -11.77 -0.97 7.75
C VAL A 57 -12.10 -1.32 6.32
N TYR A 58 -11.09 -1.70 5.54
CA TYR A 58 -11.23 -2.25 4.20
C TYR A 58 -10.85 -3.73 4.20
N ALA A 59 -11.70 -4.60 3.67
CA ALA A 59 -11.35 -6.00 3.44
C ALA A 59 -10.89 -6.23 2.00
N ASN A 60 -9.81 -6.98 1.83
CA ASN A 60 -9.41 -7.58 0.57
C ASN A 60 -10.34 -8.77 0.26
N THR A 61 -10.91 -8.80 -0.95
CA THR A 61 -11.90 -9.80 -1.38
C THR A 61 -11.29 -11.08 -1.96
N VAL A 62 -9.99 -11.09 -2.29
CA VAL A 62 -9.32 -12.25 -2.90
C VAL A 62 -8.63 -13.10 -1.84
N GLU A 63 -7.76 -12.46 -1.05
CA GLU A 63 -7.11 -13.06 0.10
C GLU A 63 -7.58 -12.26 1.30
N TYR A 64 -8.47 -12.85 2.12
CA TYR A 64 -9.11 -12.11 3.20
C TYR A 64 -8.09 -11.53 4.15
N ALA A 65 -7.98 -10.22 4.13
CA ALA A 65 -7.23 -9.43 5.09
C ALA A 65 -7.96 -8.11 5.27
N GLU A 66 -8.00 -7.65 6.52
CA GLU A 66 -8.54 -6.34 6.85
C GLU A 66 -7.39 -5.34 6.97
N HIS A 67 -7.58 -4.18 6.38
CA HIS A 67 -6.66 -3.06 6.40
C HIS A 67 -7.34 -1.87 7.05
N ALA A 68 -6.58 -1.11 7.82
CA ALA A 68 -7.11 0.05 8.53
C ALA A 68 -6.68 1.33 7.81
N VAL A 69 -7.61 2.28 7.70
CA VAL A 69 -7.33 3.62 7.20
C VAL A 69 -7.71 4.61 8.28
N LEU A 70 -6.76 5.44 8.69
CA LEU A 70 -7.00 6.56 9.58
C LEU A 70 -7.13 7.82 8.73
N VAL A 71 -8.25 8.54 8.89
CA VAL A 71 -8.55 9.76 8.15
C VAL A 71 -8.64 10.93 9.12
N LYS A 72 -7.93 12.01 8.80
CA LYS A 72 -7.97 13.29 9.48
C LYS A 72 -8.59 14.34 8.57
N GLY A 73 -9.46 15.18 9.15
CA GLY A 73 -10.06 16.31 8.46
C GLY A 73 -10.89 15.94 7.24
N ASP A 74 -11.11 16.93 6.38
CA ASP A 74 -11.71 16.73 5.06
C ASP A 74 -10.62 16.50 4.02
N ILE A 75 -10.73 15.39 3.30
CA ILE A 75 -9.80 14.95 2.26
C ILE A 75 -10.37 15.11 0.85
N ARG A 76 -11.55 15.74 0.71
CA ARG A 76 -12.27 15.92 -0.55
C ARG A 76 -12.18 17.36 -1.08
N THR A 77 -11.11 18.06 -0.75
CA THR A 77 -10.90 19.47 -1.13
C THR A 77 -10.42 19.65 -2.57
N GLY A 78 -9.95 18.58 -3.23
CA GLY A 78 -9.32 18.63 -4.55
C GLY A 78 -7.83 19.00 -4.52
N GLU A 79 -7.31 19.38 -3.35
CA GLU A 79 -5.88 19.61 -3.13
C GLU A 79 -5.14 18.28 -2.87
N PRO A 80 -3.82 18.23 -3.09
CA PRO A 80 -3.04 17.04 -2.77
C PRO A 80 -3.11 16.67 -1.28
N VAL A 81 -3.50 15.44 -1.00
CA VAL A 81 -3.72 14.95 0.38
C VAL A 81 -2.40 14.40 0.95
N LEU A 82 -2.08 14.69 2.21
CA LEU A 82 -0.96 14.01 2.89
C LEU A 82 -1.31 12.53 3.11
N VAL A 83 -0.47 11.64 2.59
CA VAL A 83 -0.69 10.19 2.63
C VAL A 83 0.51 9.50 3.27
N ARG A 84 0.26 8.67 4.28
CA ARG A 84 1.23 7.71 4.81
C ARG A 84 0.82 6.29 4.45
N MET A 85 1.64 5.63 3.63
CA MET A 85 1.53 4.19 3.41
C MET A 85 2.38 3.44 4.45
N HIS A 86 1.72 2.76 5.39
CA HIS A 86 2.36 1.99 6.45
C HIS A 86 2.14 0.51 6.21
N ALA A 87 3.22 -0.25 6.04
CA ALA A 87 3.15 -1.71 6.09
C ALA A 87 3.07 -2.10 7.58
N GLY A 88 1.99 -2.74 8.02
CA GLY A 88 1.85 -3.15 9.40
C GLY A 88 2.88 -4.22 9.76
N ASP A 89 3.67 -3.99 10.81
CA ASP A 89 4.52 -4.99 11.44
C ASP A 89 4.09 -5.10 12.91
N LEU A 90 3.39 -6.18 13.25
CA LEU A 90 2.82 -6.36 14.58
C LEU A 90 3.85 -6.22 15.70
N LEU A 91 5.07 -6.73 15.51
CA LEU A 91 6.09 -6.68 16.55
C LEU A 91 6.68 -5.27 16.68
N GLU A 92 7.09 -4.66 15.57
CA GLU A 92 7.70 -3.33 15.63
C GLU A 92 6.70 -2.23 16.01
N ASP A 93 5.44 -2.34 15.57
CA ASP A 93 4.38 -1.38 15.85
C ASP A 93 3.92 -1.45 17.32
N LEU A 94 3.88 -2.65 17.94
CA LEU A 94 3.49 -2.82 19.34
C LEU A 94 4.64 -2.55 20.33
N THR A 95 5.88 -2.87 19.97
CA THR A 95 7.03 -2.74 20.88
C THR A 95 7.65 -1.34 20.91
N GLY A 96 7.14 -0.40 20.11
CA GLY A 96 7.66 0.97 20.07
C GLY A 96 8.97 1.11 19.27
N GLY A 97 9.23 0.19 18.34
CA GLY A 97 10.41 0.23 17.47
C GLY A 97 10.39 1.40 16.47
N ALA A 98 11.38 1.42 15.57
CA ALA A 98 11.50 2.47 14.56
C ALA A 98 10.24 2.61 13.68
N HIS A 99 9.53 1.50 13.40
CA HIS A 99 8.26 1.50 12.67
C HIS A 99 7.15 2.25 13.42
N ALA A 100 6.96 1.95 14.71
CA ALA A 100 6.00 2.64 15.56
C ALA A 100 6.32 4.14 15.67
N VAL A 101 7.60 4.49 15.85
CA VAL A 101 8.05 5.89 15.92
C VAL A 101 7.76 6.62 14.61
N SER A 102 8.05 5.99 13.46
CA SER A 102 7.76 6.56 12.14
C SER A 102 6.26 6.73 11.90
N LEU A 103 5.43 5.76 12.33
CA LEU A 103 3.97 5.85 12.24
C LEU A 103 3.45 7.02 13.08
N ARG A 104 3.87 7.10 14.35
CA ARG A 104 3.49 8.16 15.28
C ARG A 104 3.84 9.56 14.73
N LYS A 105 5.07 9.76 14.26
CA LYS A 105 5.51 11.02 13.65
C LYS A 105 4.67 11.39 12.42
N SER A 106 4.31 10.41 11.59
CA SER A 106 3.46 10.65 10.42
C SER A 106 2.05 11.11 10.83
N MET A 107 1.47 10.49 11.87
CA MET A 107 0.18 10.89 12.43
C MET A 107 0.23 12.32 12.98
N GLU A 108 1.30 12.69 13.68
CA GLU A 108 1.52 14.05 14.18
C GLU A 108 1.65 15.08 13.05
N MET A 109 2.42 14.77 12.00
CA MET A 109 2.56 15.61 10.80
C MET A 109 1.21 15.85 10.11
N ILE A 110 0.43 14.79 9.88
CA ILE A 110 -0.91 14.89 9.28
C ILE A 110 -1.84 15.72 10.18
N ASN A 111 -1.78 15.54 11.50
CA ASN A 111 -2.57 16.35 12.42
C ASN A 111 -2.18 17.83 12.36
N ARG A 112 -0.89 18.17 12.26
CA ARG A 112 -0.42 19.55 12.06
C ARG A 112 -0.96 20.16 10.76
N ALA A 113 -1.05 19.36 9.69
CA ALA A 113 -1.61 19.79 8.40
C ALA A 113 -3.15 19.90 8.41
N GLY A 114 -3.84 19.33 9.41
CA GLY A 114 -5.29 19.36 9.55
C GLY A 114 -6.07 18.35 8.69
N ALA A 115 -5.48 17.87 7.60
CA ALA A 115 -6.08 16.87 6.71
C ALA A 115 -5.06 15.85 6.19
N GLY A 116 -5.47 14.60 6.07
CA GLY A 116 -4.62 13.53 5.54
C GLY A 116 -5.08 12.13 5.91
N VAL A 117 -4.37 11.13 5.39
CA VAL A 117 -4.67 9.72 5.62
C VAL A 117 -3.44 8.89 5.96
N VAL A 118 -3.63 7.92 6.85
CA VAL A 118 -2.68 6.83 7.10
C VAL A 118 -3.33 5.54 6.66
N VAL A 119 -2.76 4.87 5.67
CA VAL A 119 -3.20 3.56 5.20
C VAL A 119 -2.29 2.49 5.80
N ILE A 120 -2.84 1.64 6.65
CA ILE A 120 -2.16 0.53 7.32
C ILE A 120 -2.49 -0.76 6.58
N ILE A 121 -1.55 -1.24 5.78
CA ILE A 121 -1.65 -2.50 5.05
C ILE A 121 -1.16 -3.61 5.96
N ARG A 122 -2.08 -4.46 6.41
CA ARG A 122 -1.75 -5.68 7.16
C ARG A 122 -1.22 -6.74 6.22
N GLU A 123 -0.23 -7.49 6.69
CA GLU A 123 0.23 -8.72 6.06
C GLU A 123 -0.85 -9.81 6.18
N GLN A 124 -1.28 -10.34 5.03
CA GLN A 124 -2.35 -11.33 4.91
C GLN A 124 -1.91 -12.75 5.26
N ARG A 125 -0.60 -13.06 5.20
CA ARG A 125 -0.13 -14.43 5.43
C ARG A 125 -0.37 -14.86 6.89
N PRO A 126 -1.08 -15.98 7.13
CA PRO A 126 -1.32 -16.48 8.49
C PRO A 126 -0.04 -16.79 9.27
N THR A 127 1.05 -17.12 8.56
CA THR A 127 2.35 -17.49 9.14
C THR A 127 3.28 -16.31 9.37
N ALA A 128 2.92 -15.09 8.96
CA ALA A 128 3.80 -13.93 8.94
C ALA A 128 4.49 -13.65 10.28
N LEU A 129 3.75 -13.69 11.38
CA LEU A 129 4.31 -13.47 12.71
C LEU A 129 5.37 -14.53 13.04
N SER A 130 5.07 -15.81 12.78
CA SER A 130 6.00 -16.91 13.04
C SER A 130 7.27 -16.81 12.17
N GLU A 131 7.13 -16.37 10.92
CA GLU A 131 8.26 -16.12 10.01
C GLU A 131 9.12 -14.96 10.49
N ARG A 132 8.49 -13.89 10.97
CA ARG A 132 9.18 -12.73 11.53
C ARG A 132 10.03 -13.13 12.74
N VAL A 133 9.47 -13.92 13.65
CA VAL A 133 10.19 -14.44 14.83
C VAL A 133 11.33 -15.37 14.41
N ARG A 134 11.12 -16.29 13.45
CA ARG A 134 12.21 -17.12 12.91
C ARG A 134 13.35 -16.30 12.31
N LYS A 135 13.04 -15.18 11.65
CA LYS A 135 14.05 -14.25 11.11
C LYS A 135 14.84 -13.57 12.22
N LEU A 136 14.19 -13.17 13.32
CA LEU A 136 14.89 -12.62 14.50
C LEU A 136 15.83 -13.65 15.14
N ALA A 137 15.45 -14.94 15.11
CA ALA A 137 16.30 -16.05 15.55
C ALA A 137 17.43 -16.40 14.55
N GLY A 138 17.61 -15.63 13.46
CA GLY A 138 18.66 -15.86 12.46
C GLY A 138 18.40 -17.02 11.50
N ALA A 139 17.19 -17.61 11.49
CA ALA A 139 16.90 -18.87 10.81
C ALA A 139 16.25 -18.74 9.41
N ALA A 140 16.08 -17.53 8.87
CA ALA A 140 15.28 -17.31 7.65
C ALA A 140 16.08 -16.77 6.45
N ARG A 141 15.84 -17.35 5.26
CA ARG A 141 16.26 -16.79 3.96
C ARG A 141 15.33 -15.63 3.55
N PRO A 142 15.82 -14.60 2.83
CA PRO A 142 14.97 -13.50 2.37
C PRO A 142 14.00 -13.99 1.28
N GLN A 143 12.69 -13.99 1.58
CA GLN A 143 11.66 -14.09 0.55
C GLN A 143 11.37 -12.71 -0.04
N HIS A 144 11.17 -12.66 -1.36
CA HIS A 144 10.75 -11.45 -2.07
C HIS A 144 9.33 -11.08 -1.66
N GLU A 145 9.19 -9.95 -0.96
CA GLU A 145 7.90 -9.32 -0.68
C GLU A 145 7.35 -8.72 -1.97
N LEU A 146 6.42 -9.43 -2.61
CA LEU A 146 5.44 -8.79 -3.48
C LEU A 146 4.55 -7.94 -2.57
N ARG A 147 4.90 -6.67 -2.41
CA ARG A 147 4.14 -5.77 -1.55
C ARG A 147 2.82 -5.41 -2.22
N ASP A 148 1.73 -5.53 -1.47
CA ASP A 148 0.35 -5.23 -1.86
C ASP A 148 0.06 -3.73 -2.02
N TYR A 149 0.99 -2.99 -2.64
CA TYR A 149 0.77 -1.58 -3.00
C TYR A 149 -0.47 -1.39 -3.88
N GLY A 150 -0.90 -2.44 -4.60
CA GLY A 150 -2.14 -2.41 -5.36
C GLY A 150 -3.40 -2.27 -4.50
N ILE A 151 -3.42 -2.91 -3.34
CA ILE A 151 -4.54 -2.79 -2.38
C ILE A 151 -4.58 -1.37 -1.81
N GLY A 152 -3.41 -0.85 -1.40
CA GLY A 152 -3.27 0.53 -0.95
C GLY A 152 -3.75 1.54 -1.99
N ALA A 153 -3.40 1.34 -3.26
CA ALA A 153 -3.84 2.20 -4.35
C ALA A 153 -5.36 2.19 -4.53
N GLN A 154 -6.00 1.01 -4.48
CA GLN A 154 -7.46 0.94 -4.59
C GLN A 154 -8.18 1.58 -3.40
N ILE A 155 -7.63 1.45 -2.18
CA ILE A 155 -8.15 2.14 -1.00
C ILE A 155 -8.11 3.67 -1.20
N LEU A 156 -6.99 4.22 -1.69
CA LEU A 156 -6.87 5.65 -1.95
C LEU A 156 -7.87 6.14 -2.99
N LEU A 157 -8.05 5.39 -4.08
CA LEU A 157 -9.06 5.69 -5.10
C LEU A 157 -10.49 5.67 -4.54
N ASP A 158 -10.81 4.71 -3.68
CA ASP A 158 -12.14 4.62 -3.04
C ASP A 158 -12.44 5.81 -2.13
N LEU A 159 -11.40 6.33 -1.47
CA LEU A 159 -11.48 7.56 -0.67
C LEU A 159 -11.61 8.82 -1.53
N GLY A 160 -11.44 8.71 -2.85
CA GLY A 160 -11.46 9.81 -3.81
C GLY A 160 -10.12 10.53 -3.97
N ILE A 161 -9.03 9.98 -3.41
CA ILE A 161 -7.69 10.58 -3.48
C ILE A 161 -7.07 10.22 -4.83
N ARG A 162 -6.54 11.23 -5.54
CA ARG A 162 -5.80 11.06 -6.79
C ARG A 162 -4.42 11.68 -6.72
N ASP A 163 -4.35 12.89 -6.19
CA ASP A 163 -3.10 13.62 -5.96
C ASP A 163 -2.73 13.56 -4.48
N MET A 164 -1.47 13.26 -4.18
CA MET A 164 -1.01 13.12 -2.80
C MET A 164 0.42 13.57 -2.56
N ILE A 165 0.66 14.00 -1.33
CA ILE A 165 2.00 14.23 -0.77
C ILE A 165 2.35 13.00 0.07
N LEU A 166 3.36 12.24 -0.35
CA LEU A 166 3.70 10.98 0.32
C LEU A 166 4.64 11.21 1.51
N LEU A 167 4.25 10.72 2.68
CA LEU A 167 5.11 10.64 3.87
C LEU A 167 5.94 9.34 3.85
N SER A 168 7.21 9.43 3.48
CA SER A 168 8.11 8.27 3.40
C SER A 168 9.59 8.64 3.50
N ASN A 169 10.33 7.90 4.34
CA ASN A 169 11.79 8.00 4.46
C ASN A 169 12.55 7.18 3.42
N THR A 170 11.85 6.41 2.58
CA THR A 170 12.48 5.59 1.54
C THR A 170 12.23 6.21 0.16
N ARG A 171 13.31 6.45 -0.59
CA ARG A 171 13.27 6.79 -2.01
C ARG A 171 13.11 5.50 -2.82
N ARG A 172 11.97 4.83 -2.68
CA ARG A 172 11.65 3.70 -3.56
C ARG A 172 10.79 4.21 -4.70
N THR A 173 11.14 3.83 -5.93
CA THR A 173 10.24 3.98 -7.08
C THR A 173 8.96 3.24 -6.75
N ILE A 174 7.87 3.95 -6.49
CA ILE A 174 6.57 3.31 -6.24
C ILE A 174 6.00 2.90 -7.59
N ILE A 175 6.53 1.80 -8.10
CA ILE A 175 6.08 1.19 -9.34
C ILE A 175 4.65 0.69 -9.09
N GLY A 176 3.71 1.19 -9.87
CA GLY A 176 2.33 0.71 -9.88
C GLY A 176 1.27 1.76 -9.60
N MET A 177 1.55 2.85 -8.87
CA MET A 177 0.52 3.86 -8.52
C MET A 177 0.02 4.67 -9.73
N GLU A 178 0.91 5.01 -10.66
CA GLU A 178 0.53 5.62 -11.94
C GLU A 178 -0.43 4.72 -12.74
N GLY A 179 -0.25 3.40 -12.62
CA GLY A 179 -1.15 2.41 -13.23
C GLY A 179 -2.57 2.45 -12.66
N TYR A 180 -2.76 3.00 -11.47
CA TYR A 180 -4.08 3.22 -10.84
C TYR A 180 -4.62 4.63 -11.05
N GLY A 181 -3.90 5.50 -11.77
CA GLY A 181 -4.28 6.92 -11.91
C GLY A 181 -4.05 7.75 -10.64
N LEU A 182 -3.13 7.30 -9.77
CA LEU A 182 -2.67 8.04 -8.60
C LEU A 182 -1.36 8.77 -8.94
N ARG A 183 -1.22 10.01 -8.47
CA ARG A 183 -0.06 10.86 -8.69
C ARG A 183 0.53 11.33 -7.37
N ILE A 184 1.82 11.09 -7.18
CA ILE A 184 2.59 11.67 -6.08
C ILE A 184 3.05 13.06 -6.55
N VAL A 185 2.54 14.12 -5.93
CA VAL A 185 2.95 15.48 -6.28
C VAL A 185 4.22 15.90 -5.57
N ASP A 186 4.46 15.36 -4.37
CA ASP A 186 5.61 15.63 -3.54
C ASP A 186 5.86 14.45 -2.58
N GLN A 187 7.09 14.31 -2.08
CA GLN A 187 7.46 13.35 -1.07
C GLN A 187 8.15 14.04 0.10
N GLN A 188 7.54 13.96 1.28
CA GLN A 188 8.09 14.52 2.51
C GLN A 188 8.67 13.43 3.40
N ARG A 189 9.80 13.74 4.05
CA ARG A 189 10.45 12.84 5.01
C ARG A 189 9.74 12.92 6.35
N ILE A 190 9.72 11.79 7.04
CA ILE A 190 9.10 11.64 8.35
C ILE A 190 10.16 11.91 9.41
N GLY A 191 9.95 12.98 10.18
CA GLY A 191 10.77 13.31 11.33
C GLY A 191 11.96 14.24 11.07
N ASP A 192 11.99 14.91 9.92
CA ASP A 192 12.78 16.12 9.75
C ASP A 192 11.93 17.28 10.31
N ASP A 193 12.38 17.89 11.41
CA ASP A 193 12.04 19.26 11.81
C ASP A 193 13.12 20.19 11.24
#